data_AF-A0A183U543-F1
#
_entry.id   AF-A0A183U543-F1
#
_cell.length_a   1.000
_cell.length_b   1.000
_cell.length_c   1.000
_cell.angle_alpha   90.00
_cell.angle_beta   90.00
_cell.angle_gamma   90.00
#
_symmetry.space_group_name_H-M   'P 1'
#
loop_
_entity.id
_entity.type
_entity.pdbx_description
1 polymer ?
#
loop_
_entity_poly.entity_id
_entity_poly.type
_entity_poly.pdbx_seq_one_letter_code
_entity_poly.pdbx_strand_id
1 'polypeptide(L)'
;MNAVADSIRRERPNPRLVSRALLSSTRALASRASSMLMQFGQFLSHDMSKNKLNGRCTCDGGPDCISIFLTPTDSRIRNAPCIPLKRAAAVCGTAIGGMPREQMNANTAFIDASQN
;
A
#
# COMPACT_ATOMS: atom_id res chain seq x y z
N MET A 1 6.26 -5.10 -27.92
CA MET A 1 7.38 -4.52 -27.15
C MET A 1 6.79 -3.56 -26.12
N ASN A 2 6.32 -4.06 -24.97
CA ASN A 2 5.72 -3.24 -23.93
C ASN A 2 6.42 -3.51 -22.60
N ALA A 3 7.65 -3.01 -22.46
CA ALA A 3 8.28 -2.85 -21.16
C ALA A 3 8.41 -1.35 -20.94
N VAL A 4 7.80 -0.85 -19.87
CA VAL A 4 7.92 0.55 -19.43
C VAL A 4 9.42 0.84 -19.25
N ALA A 5 9.91 1.87 -19.93
CA ALA A 5 11.32 2.16 -20.22
C ALA A 5 12.23 2.48 -19.00
N ASP A 6 11.90 2.00 -17.80
CA ASP A 6 12.55 2.44 -16.55
C ASP A 6 13.15 1.30 -15.71
N SER A 7 12.99 0.03 -16.11
CA SER A 7 13.64 -1.09 -15.40
C SER A 7 15.15 -1.15 -15.61
N ILE A 8 15.69 -0.40 -16.58
CA ILE A 8 17.10 -0.42 -16.99
C ILE A 8 17.96 0.58 -16.17
N ARG A 9 17.35 1.62 -15.56
CA ARG A 9 18.08 2.63 -14.74
C ARG A 9 17.74 2.61 -13.24
N ARG A 10 17.02 1.60 -12.76
CA ARG A 10 16.77 1.28 -11.34
C ARG A 10 16.24 2.45 -10.47
N GLU A 11 15.73 3.51 -11.08
CA GLU A 11 15.03 4.58 -10.37
C GLU A 11 13.54 4.28 -10.46
N ARG A 12 12.85 4.18 -9.32
CA ARG A 12 11.42 3.89 -9.29
C ARG A 12 10.67 5.23 -9.20
N PRO A 13 9.67 5.49 -10.06
CA PRO A 13 8.95 6.75 -10.01
C PRO A 13 8.19 6.89 -8.69
N ASN A 14 8.01 8.13 -8.25
CA ASN A 14 7.23 8.43 -7.06
C ASN A 14 5.79 7.86 -7.20
N PRO A 15 5.31 7.03 -6.26
CA PRO A 15 4.03 6.34 -6.40
C PRO A 15 2.84 7.29 -6.46
N ARG A 16 2.92 8.47 -5.83
CA ARG A 16 1.87 9.49 -5.91
C ARG A 16 1.80 10.10 -7.31
N LEU A 17 2.96 10.36 -7.93
CA LEU A 17 3.02 10.87 -9.30
C LEU A 17 2.37 9.86 -10.27
N VAL A 18 2.73 8.58 -10.16
CA VAL A 18 2.16 7.49 -10.97
C VAL A 18 0.64 7.39 -10.77
N SER A 19 0.17 7.42 -9.53
CA SER A 19 -1.27 7.39 -9.21
C SER A 19 -2.03 8.55 -9.85
N ARG A 20 -1.48 9.77 -9.79
CA ARG A 20 -2.11 10.95 -10.41
C ARG A 20 -2.13 10.86 -11.94
N ALA A 21 -1.04 10.38 -12.54
CA ALA A 21 -0.91 10.30 -13.99
C ALA A 21 -1.78 9.19 -14.60
N LEU A 22 -1.91 8.04 -13.92
CA LEU A 22 -2.52 6.84 -14.51
C LEU A 22 -3.90 6.47 -13.93
N LEU A 23 -4.15 6.75 -12.65
CA LEU A 23 -5.34 6.24 -11.95
C LEU A 23 -6.36 7.34 -11.60
N SER A 24 -6.03 8.61 -11.84
CA SER A 24 -6.95 9.72 -11.57
C SER A 24 -8.07 9.77 -12.60
N SER A 25 -9.32 9.65 -12.15
CA SER A 25 -10.51 9.77 -12.99
C SER A 25 -11.66 10.38 -12.19
N THR A 26 -12.45 11.23 -12.85
CA THR A 26 -13.73 11.74 -12.32
C THR A 26 -14.93 10.92 -12.81
N ARG A 27 -14.71 9.95 -13.69
CA ARG A 27 -15.77 9.13 -14.27
C ARG A 27 -16.10 7.95 -13.37
N ALA A 28 -17.37 7.82 -13.01
CA ALA A 28 -17.90 6.59 -12.44
C ALA A 28 -18.24 5.61 -13.57
N LEU A 29 -17.86 4.34 -13.41
CA LEU A 29 -18.23 3.28 -14.34
C LEU A 29 -19.53 2.64 -13.87
N ALA A 30 -20.53 2.55 -14.76
CA ALA A 30 -21.76 1.84 -14.47
C ALA A 30 -21.49 0.33 -14.39
N SER A 31 -22.08 -0.33 -13.38
CA SER A 31 -21.97 -1.78 -13.19
C SER A 31 -23.35 -2.40 -13.02
N ARG A 32 -23.50 -3.63 -13.54
CA ARG A 32 -24.68 -4.47 -13.28
C ARG A 32 -24.58 -5.25 -11.97
N ALA A 33 -23.38 -5.29 -11.37
CA ALA A 33 -23.18 -5.91 -10.08
C ALA A 33 -23.64 -4.98 -8.96
N SER A 34 -24.26 -5.55 -7.92
CA SER A 34 -24.58 -4.80 -6.71
C SER A 34 -23.31 -4.43 -5.95
N SER A 35 -23.41 -3.40 -5.09
CA SER A 35 -22.34 -3.01 -4.17
C SER A 35 -21.92 -4.16 -3.23
N MET A 36 -22.79 -5.15 -3.02
CA MET A 36 -22.49 -6.32 -2.21
C MET A 36 -21.34 -7.16 -2.77
N LEU A 37 -21.12 -7.16 -4.10
CA LEU A 37 -19.98 -7.86 -4.68
C LEU A 37 -18.65 -7.29 -4.18
N MET A 38 -18.52 -5.96 -4.13
CA MET A 38 -17.33 -5.29 -3.59
C MET A 38 -17.19 -5.54 -2.09
N GLN A 39 -18.30 -5.45 -1.35
CA GLN A 39 -18.30 -5.65 0.10
C GLN A 39 -17.90 -7.09 0.48
N PHE A 40 -18.40 -8.09 -0.24
CA PHE A 40 -18.04 -9.49 -0.03
C PHE A 40 -16.57 -9.76 -0.36
N GLY A 41 -16.04 -9.10 -1.41
CA GLY A 41 -14.61 -9.18 -1.74
C GLY A 41 -13.71 -8.63 -0.63
N GLN A 42 -14.08 -7.49 -0.03
CA GLN A 42 -13.35 -6.96 1.14
C GLN A 42 -13.47 -7.89 2.34
N PHE A 43 -14.67 -8.44 2.60
CA PHE A 43 -14.86 -9.42 3.66
C PHE A 43 -13.89 -10.59 3.47
N LEU A 44 -13.95 -11.30 2.34
CA LEU A 44 -13.06 -12.45 2.11
C LEU A 44 -11.56 -12.08 2.23
N SER A 45 -11.15 -10.95 1.68
CA SER A 45 -9.75 -10.48 1.78
C SER A 45 -9.31 -10.24 3.21
N HIS A 46 -10.20 -9.69 4.05
CA HIS A 46 -9.90 -9.42 5.44
C HIS A 46 -9.94 -10.69 6.30
N ASP A 47 -10.59 -11.78 5.85
CA ASP A 47 -10.52 -13.09 6.53
C ASP A 47 -9.12 -13.67 6.43
N MET A 48 -8.62 -13.75 5.20
CA MET A 48 -7.39 -14.47 4.89
C MET A 48 -6.12 -13.71 5.26
N SER A 49 -6.15 -12.37 5.29
CA SER A 49 -4.92 -11.59 5.44
C SER A 49 -5.09 -10.24 6.12
N LYS A 50 -4.21 -9.99 7.09
CA LYS A 50 -4.10 -8.71 7.80
C LYS A 50 -2.64 -8.41 8.10
N ASN A 51 -2.05 -7.45 7.39
CA ASN A 51 -0.69 -7.00 7.68
C ASN A 51 -0.65 -6.25 9.02
N LYS A 52 0.20 -6.71 9.94
CA LYS A 52 0.41 -6.00 11.21
C LYS A 52 1.18 -4.70 10.97
N LEU A 53 0.74 -3.59 11.59
CA LEU A 53 1.40 -2.28 11.53
C LEU A 53 1.86 -1.87 12.93
N ASN A 54 3.05 -1.28 13.04
CA ASN A 54 3.62 -0.84 14.32
C ASN A 54 3.85 0.67 14.35
N GLY A 55 3.76 1.27 15.55
CA GLY A 55 4.18 2.66 15.81
C GLY A 55 3.32 3.75 15.15
N ARG A 56 3.82 4.99 15.21
CA ARG A 56 3.28 6.16 14.48
C ARG A 56 4.26 6.55 13.37
N CYS A 57 3.75 7.14 12.30
CA CYS A 57 4.57 7.53 11.16
C CYS A 57 4.28 8.96 10.73
N THR A 58 5.34 9.74 10.51
CA THR A 58 5.30 11.14 10.05
C THR A 58 6.16 11.29 8.79
N CYS A 59 6.16 12.49 8.21
CA CYS A 59 6.97 12.78 7.03
C CYS A 59 8.48 12.84 7.32
N ASP A 60 8.88 12.89 8.59
CA ASP A 60 10.27 12.91 9.03
C ASP A 60 10.96 11.54 8.84
N GLY A 61 10.19 10.52 8.46
CA GLY A 61 10.69 9.18 8.19
C GLY A 61 10.91 8.36 9.47
N GLY A 62 11.68 7.29 9.33
CA GLY A 62 11.93 6.33 10.41
C GLY A 62 12.11 4.90 9.87
N PRO A 63 12.55 3.95 10.72
CA PRO A 63 12.87 2.58 10.29
C PRO A 63 11.65 1.84 9.71
N ASP A 64 10.46 2.06 10.28
CA ASP A 64 9.19 1.47 9.81
C ASP A 64 8.32 2.49 9.04
N CYS A 65 8.94 3.55 8.52
CA CYS A 65 8.26 4.62 7.82
C CYS A 65 8.72 4.79 6.38
N ILE A 66 7.79 5.19 5.52
CA ILE A 66 8.04 5.58 4.13
C ILE A 66 7.31 6.90 3.90
N SER A 67 8.07 7.95 3.58
CA SER A 67 7.51 9.26 3.22
C SER A 67 7.29 9.32 1.71
N ILE A 68 6.03 9.36 1.27
CA ILE A 68 5.68 9.57 -0.14
C ILE A 68 5.54 11.08 -0.35
N PHE A 69 6.61 11.71 -0.82
CA PHE A 69 6.64 13.16 -1.02
C PHE A 69 5.66 13.60 -2.10
N LEU A 70 4.98 14.71 -1.84
CA LEU A 70 4.08 15.34 -2.81
C LEU A 70 4.87 16.27 -3.73
N THR A 71 4.47 16.35 -4.99
CA THR A 71 5.03 17.31 -5.95
C THR A 71 4.36 18.69 -5.75
N PRO A 72 5.02 19.80 -6.14
CA PRO A 72 4.40 21.13 -6.08
C PRO A 72 3.07 21.26 -6.85
N THR A 73 2.88 20.42 -7.87
CA THR A 73 1.65 20.33 -8.66
C THR A 73 0.52 19.55 -8.00
N ASP A 74 0.78 18.86 -6.87
CA ASP A 74 -0.25 18.15 -6.14
C ASP A 74 -1.04 19.11 -5.25
N SER A 75 -2.35 19.20 -5.45
CA SER A 75 -3.23 20.07 -4.64
C SER A 75 -3.18 19.78 -3.14
N ARG A 76 -2.80 18.55 -2.75
CA ARG A 76 -2.66 18.14 -1.34
C ARG A 76 -1.44 18.74 -0.63
N ILE A 77 -0.46 19.28 -1.37
CA ILE A 77 0.77 19.84 -0.78
C ILE A 77 0.51 20.99 0.20
N ARG A 78 -0.62 21.69 0.03
CA ARG A 78 -1.04 22.78 0.92
C ARG A 78 -1.34 22.32 2.35
N ASN A 79 -1.69 21.05 2.53
CA ASN A 79 -2.10 20.49 3.83
C ASN A 79 -0.99 19.67 4.49
N ALA A 80 -0.16 19.00 3.70
CA ALA A 80 0.97 18.20 4.19
C ALA A 80 2.04 18.08 3.10
N PRO A 81 3.34 18.02 3.47
CA PRO A 81 4.42 17.89 2.50
C PRO A 81 4.55 16.47 1.91
N CYS A 82 3.97 15.46 2.57
CA CYS A 82 4.04 14.07 2.15
C CYS A 82 2.79 13.28 2.58
N ILE A 83 2.64 12.06 2.06
CA ILE A 83 1.76 11.03 2.62
C ILE A 83 2.63 10.07 3.44
N PRO A 84 2.46 10.00 4.78
CA PRO A 84 3.20 9.05 5.60
C PRO A 84 2.62 7.64 5.44
N LEU A 85 3.46 6.67 5.08
CA LEU A 85 3.11 5.27 4.95
C LEU A 85 3.89 4.43 5.97
N LYS A 86 3.16 3.64 6.77
CA LYS A 86 3.77 2.66 7.68
C LYS A 86 4.19 1.42 6.90
N ARG A 87 5.39 0.92 7.18
CA ARG A 87 5.84 -0.41 6.74
C ARG A 87 5.10 -1.49 7.53
N ALA A 88 4.80 -2.60 6.87
CA ALA A 88 4.29 -3.78 7.55
C ALA A 88 5.35 -4.34 8.52
N ALA A 89 4.89 -4.80 9.68
CA ALA A 89 5.72 -5.41 10.70
C ALA A 89 6.38 -6.68 10.15
N ALA A 90 7.67 -6.84 10.43
CA ALA A 90 8.39 -8.05 10.09
C ALA A 90 8.03 -9.20 11.02
N VAL A 91 8.17 -10.42 10.54
CA VAL A 91 8.25 -11.61 11.39
C VAL A 91 9.57 -11.57 12.17
N CYS A 92 9.52 -11.89 13.47
CA CYS A 92 10.71 -11.96 14.31
C CYS A 92 11.73 -12.95 13.73
N GLY A 93 13.02 -12.59 13.75
CA GLY A 93 14.08 -13.43 13.19
C GLY A 93 14.30 -13.30 11.68
N THR A 94 13.49 -12.50 10.99
CA THR A 94 13.74 -12.11 9.58
C THR A 94 14.49 -10.78 9.50
N ALA A 95 15.06 -10.44 8.33
CA ALA A 95 15.90 -9.25 8.15
C ALA A 95 17.21 -9.23 8.98
N ILE A 96 17.64 -10.37 9.52
CA ILE A 96 18.88 -10.52 10.31
C ILE A 96 19.81 -11.50 9.57
N GLY A 97 21.13 -11.24 9.60
CA GLY A 97 22.12 -12.21 9.10
C GLY A 97 22.04 -12.50 7.60
N GLY A 98 21.60 -11.52 6.79
CA GLY A 98 21.43 -11.69 5.35
C GLY A 98 20.11 -12.34 4.92
N MET A 99 19.25 -12.74 5.87
CA MET A 99 17.92 -13.24 5.57
C MET A 99 17.00 -12.09 5.10
N PRO A 100 16.15 -12.30 4.07
CA PRO A 100 15.18 -11.30 3.64
C PRO A 100 14.17 -10.99 4.76
N ARG A 101 13.56 -9.80 4.69
CA ARG A 101 12.49 -9.38 5.60
C ARG A 101 11.16 -9.96 5.12
N GLU A 102 10.48 -10.75 5.96
CA GLU A 102 9.14 -11.26 5.68
C GLU A 102 8.09 -10.49 6.50
N GLN A 103 6.92 -10.25 5.90
CA GLN A 103 5.83 -9.53 6.57
C GLN A 103 4.91 -10.50 7.31
N MET A 104 4.39 -10.08 8.47
CA MET A 104 3.51 -10.91 9.29
C MET A 104 2.04 -10.76 8.88
N ASN A 105 1.38 -11.88 8.58
CA ASN A 105 -0.07 -11.99 8.57
C ASN A 105 -0.58 -12.19 10.01
N ALA A 106 -1.47 -11.30 10.47
CA ALA A 106 -2.06 -11.36 11.80
C ALA A 106 -3.33 -12.23 11.88
N ASN A 107 -3.85 -12.70 10.74
CA ASN A 107 -5.00 -13.57 10.66
C ASN A 107 -4.60 -15.03 10.33
N THR A 108 -5.55 -15.94 10.47
CA THR A 108 -5.42 -17.29 9.92
C THR A 108 -5.41 -17.22 8.39
N ALA A 109 -4.85 -18.24 7.74
CA ALA A 109 -4.84 -18.32 6.28
C ALA A 109 -6.10 -19.00 5.71
N PHE A 110 -7.00 -19.45 6.58
CA PHE A 110 -8.20 -20.19 6.20
C PHE A 110 -9.37 -19.24 5.97
N ILE A 111 -10.43 -19.74 5.32
CA ILE A 111 -11.72 -19.06 5.26
C ILE A 111 -12.54 -19.63 6.43
N ASP A 112 -12.45 -18.95 7.57
CA ASP A 112 -13.00 -19.40 8.85
C ASP A 112 -13.83 -18.31 9.56
N ALA A 113 -14.09 -17.18 8.89
CA ALA A 113 -14.82 -16.05 9.45
C ALA A 113 -14.13 -15.42 10.68
N SER A 114 -12.79 -15.44 10.73
CA SER A 114 -11.95 -14.89 11.79
C SER A 114 -11.74 -13.37 11.73
N GLN A 115 -12.40 -12.66 10.80
CA GLN A 115 -12.39 -11.19 10.72
C GLN A 115 -12.86 -10.51 12.02
N ASN A 116 -11.92 -10.26 12.93
CA ASN A 116 -12.08 -9.44 14.13
C ASN A 116 -10.89 -8.47 14.28
#